data_AF-A0A9D6DIZ8-F1
#
_entry.id   AF-A0A9D6DIZ8-F1
#
_cell.length_a   1.000
_cell.length_b   1.000
_cell.length_c   1.000
_cell.angle_alpha   90.00
_cell.angle_beta   90.00
_cell.angle_gamma   90.00
#
_symmetry.space_group_name_H-M   'P 1'
#
loop_
_entity.id
_entity.type
_entity.pdbx_description
1 polymer ?
#
loop_
_entity_poly.entity_id
_entity_poly.type
_entity_poly.pdbx_seq_one_letter_code
_entity_poly.pdbx_strand_id
1 'polypeptide(L)'
;MSNNPAATARVRAPRWVRVRFPRGAMFGEPGHRAKQLAVLRDTLAALAAIAEPGGSVDLPYRWEAPPVQWRGRPLREGSYS
;
A
#
# COMPACT_ATOMS: atom_id res chain seq x y z
N MET A 1 6.19 -3.26 -1.81
CA MET A 1 4.95 -2.52 -1.54
C MET A 1 4.80 -2.36 -0.03
N SER A 2 4.36 -1.20 0.46
CA SER A 2 4.20 -0.94 1.89
C SER A 2 3.08 0.06 2.17
N ASN A 3 2.48 -0.02 3.36
CA ASN A 3 1.57 0.99 3.90
C ASN A 3 2.18 1.76 5.08
N ASN A 4 3.45 1.50 5.41
CA ASN A 4 4.21 2.18 6.45
C ASN A 4 5.50 2.76 5.85
N PRO A 5 5.47 4.03 5.38
CA PRO A 5 6.65 4.68 4.80
C PRO A 5 7.84 4.78 5.74
N ALA A 6 7.60 5.05 7.03
CA ALA A 6 8.67 5.21 8.02
C ALA A 6 9.45 3.90 8.24
N ALA A 7 8.74 2.78 8.34
CA ALA A 7 9.37 1.46 8.44
C ALA A 7 10.10 1.09 7.14
N THR A 8 9.54 1.41 5.98
CA THR A 8 10.16 1.12 4.68
C THR A 8 11.42 1.95 4.42
N ALA A 9 11.43 3.22 4.84
CA ALA A 9 12.61 4.06 4.77
C ALA A 9 13.77 3.51 5.63
N ARG A 10 13.47 2.98 6.82
CA ARG A 10 14.48 2.37 7.72
C ARG A 10 15.19 1.17 7.10
N VAL A 11 14.46 0.34 6.36
CA VAL A 11 15.04 -0.84 5.69
C VAL A 11 15.64 -0.53 4.32
N ARG A 12 15.56 0.73 3.85
CA ARG A 12 16.13 1.21 2.58
C ARG A 12 15.79 0.31 1.39
N ALA A 13 14.50 -0.01 1.24
CA ALA A 13 14.04 -0.82 0.12
C ALA A 13 14.46 -0.16 -1.22
N PRO A 14 15.07 -0.90 -2.15
CA PRO A 14 15.65 -0.31 -3.37
C PRO A 14 14.58 0.28 -4.29
N ARG A 15 13.38 -0.29 -4.32
CA ARG A 15 12.20 0.24 -5.01
C ARG A 15 10.96 -0.20 -4.26
N TRP A 16 9.98 0.67 -4.11
CA TRP A 16 8.73 0.29 -3.47
C TRP A 16 7.57 1.21 -3.89
N VAL A 17 6.36 0.74 -3.71
CA VAL A 17 5.15 1.55 -3.88
C VAL A 17 4.41 1.66 -2.56
N ARG A 18 3.79 2.82 -2.33
CA ARG A 18 2.92 3.06 -1.17
C ARG A 18 1.47 2.77 -1.54
N VAL A 19 0.79 2.03 -0.69
CA VAL A 19 -0.68 1.92 -0.68
C VAL A 19 -1.22 2.41 0.64
N ARG A 20 -2.45 2.95 0.63
CA ARG A 20 -3.10 3.53 1.81
C ARG A 20 -4.21 2.61 2.32
N PHE A 21 -3.86 1.33 2.47
CA PHE A 21 -4.75 0.28 2.95
C PHE A 21 -4.41 -0.16 4.38
N PRO A 22 -5.36 -0.80 5.08
CA PRO A 22 -5.10 -1.48 6.34
C PRO A 22 -3.95 -2.49 6.24
N ARG A 23 -3.28 -2.72 7.36
CA ARG A 23 -2.20 -3.71 7.49
C ARG A 23 -2.70 -5.08 7.04
N GLY A 24 -1.89 -5.75 6.22
CA GLY A 24 -2.20 -7.08 5.68
C GLY A 24 -3.10 -7.07 4.46
N ALA A 25 -3.69 -5.93 4.09
CA ALA A 25 -4.60 -5.79 2.95
C ALA A 25 -3.95 -5.02 1.79
N MET A 26 -2.74 -5.43 1.40
CA MET A 26 -1.87 -4.69 0.47
C MET A 26 -2.46 -4.53 -0.94
N PHE A 27 -3.46 -5.33 -1.31
CA PHE A 27 -4.14 -5.27 -2.61
C PHE A 27 -5.55 -4.66 -2.54
N GLY A 28 -6.00 -4.18 -1.38
CA GLY A 28 -7.35 -3.65 -1.18
C GLY A 28 -8.29 -4.63 -0.48
N GLU A 29 -9.59 -4.36 -0.58
CA GLU A 29 -10.63 -5.06 0.18
C GLU A 29 -10.80 -6.52 -0.25
N PRO A 30 -11.18 -7.42 0.67
CA PRO A 30 -11.59 -8.77 0.33
C PRO A 30 -12.75 -8.76 -0.70
N GLY A 31 -12.70 -9.67 -1.68
CA GLY A 31 -13.73 -9.79 -2.71
C GLY A 31 -13.67 -8.74 -3.83
N HIS A 32 -12.91 -7.65 -3.68
CA HIS A 32 -12.84 -6.59 -4.68
C HIS A 32 -11.79 -6.87 -5.78
N ARG A 33 -11.98 -7.98 -6.51
CA ARG A 33 -11.02 -8.54 -7.50
C ARG A 33 -10.49 -7.50 -8.49
N ALA A 34 -11.34 -6.60 -8.99
CA ALA A 34 -10.95 -5.58 -9.96
C ALA A 34 -9.89 -4.63 -9.39
N LYS A 35 -10.08 -4.14 -8.16
CA LYS A 35 -9.10 -3.25 -7.48
C LYS A 35 -7.81 -4.00 -7.17
N GLN A 36 -7.90 -5.25 -6.69
CA GLN A 36 -6.72 -6.07 -6.41
C GLN A 36 -5.83 -6.27 -7.64
N LEU A 37 -6.43 -6.56 -8.79
CA LEU A 37 -5.70 -6.68 -10.05
C LEU A 37 -5.13 -5.34 -10.53
N ALA A 38 -5.86 -4.25 -10.35
CA ALA A 38 -5.38 -2.91 -10.70
C ALA A 38 -4.16 -2.51 -9.87
N VAL A 39 -4.22 -2.70 -8.54
CA VAL A 39 -3.10 -2.47 -7.62
C VAL A 39 -1.87 -3.31 -8.01
N LEU A 40 -2.08 -4.59 -8.33
CA LEU A 40 -0.98 -5.47 -8.74
C LEU A 40 -0.32 -4.98 -10.04
N ARG A 41 -1.11 -4.63 -11.05
CA ARG A 41 -0.61 -4.13 -12.34
C ARG A 41 0.15 -2.82 -12.20
N ASP A 42 -0.37 -1.88 -11.44
CA ASP A 42 0.30 -0.59 -11.22
C ASP A 42 1.59 -0.74 -10.42
N THR A 43 1.64 -1.72 -9.51
CA THR A 43 2.88 -2.05 -8.79
C THR A 43 3.96 -2.59 -9.73
N LEU A 44 3.57 -3.45 -10.67
CA LEU A 44 4.50 -3.97 -11.68
C LEU A 44 4.92 -2.86 -12.66
N ALA A 45 4.00 -1.97 -13.05
CA ALA A 45 4.34 -0.81 -13.86
C ALA A 45 5.33 0.12 -13.13
N ALA A 46 5.13 0.36 -11.83
CA ALA A 46 6.04 1.15 -11.02
C ALA A 46 7.45 0.53 -10.92
N LEU A 47 7.56 -0.81 -10.94
CA LEU A 47 8.87 -1.47 -10.96
C LEU A 47 9.69 -1.06 -12.19
N ALA A 48 9.04 -0.89 -13.34
CA ALA A 48 9.67 -0.42 -14.58
C ALA A 48 9.89 1.11 -14.59
N ALA A 49 9.01 1.88 -13.95
CA ALA A 49 9.08 3.34 -13.94
C ALA A 49 10.09 3.92 -12.93
N ILE A 50 10.33 3.25 -11.80
CA ILE A 50 11.27 3.72 -10.79
C ILE A 50 12.70 3.42 -11.26
N ALA A 51 13.38 4.45 -11.77
CA ALA A 51 14.75 4.36 -12.27
C ALA A 51 15.81 4.47 -11.16
N GLU A 52 15.54 5.25 -10.11
CA GLU A 52 16.51 5.53 -9.05
C GLU A 52 16.35 4.58 -7.83
N PRO A 53 17.45 4.04 -7.28
CA PRO A 53 17.43 3.33 -6.00
C PRO A 53 16.84 4.19 -4.87
N GLY A 54 16.00 3.58 -4.05
CA GLY A 54 15.23 4.25 -3.00
C GLY A 54 13.96 4.95 -3.49
N GLY A 55 13.75 5.02 -4.80
CA GLY A 55 12.57 5.64 -5.40
C GLY A 55 11.27 4.92 -5.03
N SER A 56 10.19 5.70 -4.95
CA SER A 56 8.85 5.19 -4.68
C SER A 56 7.77 6.03 -5.31
N VAL A 57 6.58 5.41 -5.46
CA VAL A 57 5.37 6.08 -5.93
C VAL A 57 4.19 5.77 -5.00
N ASP A 58 3.31 6.75 -4.84
CA ASP A 58 2.03 6.58 -4.14
C ASP A 58 0.97 6.09 -5.13
N LEU A 59 0.42 4.90 -4.91
CA LEU A 59 -0.68 4.42 -5.75
C LEU A 59 -1.99 5.17 -5.42
N PRO A 60 -2.86 5.42 -6.41
CA PRO A 60 -4.03 6.29 -6.24
C PRO A 60 -5.22 5.63 -5.53
N TYR A 61 -5.07 4.40 -5.03
CA TYR A 61 -6.17 3.63 -4.46
C TYR A 61 -6.49 4.01 -3.01
N ARG A 62 -7.78 3.94 -2.67
CA ARG A 62 -8.30 4.17 -1.32
C ARG A 62 -9.06 2.94 -0.80
N TRP A 63 -9.08 2.82 0.52
CA TRP A 63 -9.94 1.86 1.23
C TRP A 63 -11.36 2.41 1.31
N GLU A 64 -12.32 1.71 0.73
CA GLU A 64 -13.72 2.11 0.58
C GLU A 64 -14.67 1.25 1.43
N ALA A 65 -14.18 0.14 1.99
CA ALA A 65 -14.95 -0.66 2.95
C ALA A 65 -14.95 -0.02 4.35
N PRO A 66 -15.85 -0.48 5.24
CA PRO A 66 -15.79 -0.13 6.66
C PRO A 66 -14.38 -0.35 7.25
N PRO A 67 -13.98 0.45 8.26
CA PRO A 67 -12.66 0.32 8.87
C PRO A 67 -12.45 -1.08 9.46
N VAL A 68 -11.33 -1.70 9.12
CA VAL A 68 -10.90 -2.96 9.75
C VAL A 68 -10.63 -2.69 11.23
N GLN A 69 -11.17 -3.53 12.11
CA GLN A 69 -10.94 -3.41 13.55
C GLN A 69 -9.62 -4.09 13.93
N TRP A 70 -8.79 -3.41 14.72
CA TRP A 70 -7.57 -3.98 15.28
C TRP A 70 -7.47 -3.62 16.76
N ARG A 71 -7.38 -4.64 17.62
CA ARG A 71 -7.38 -4.48 19.09
C ARG A 71 -8.51 -3.55 19.60
N GLY A 72 -9.70 -3.68 19.02
CA GLY A 72 -10.87 -2.88 19.38
C GLY A 72 -10.86 -1.43 18.86
N ARG A 73 -9.96 -1.08 17.95
CA ARG A 73 -9.91 0.26 17.32
C ARG A 73 -10.05 0.18 15.80
N PRO A 74 -10.80 1.09 15.15
CA PRO A 74 -10.87 1.15 13.71
C PRO A 74 -9.53 1.62 13.13
N LEU A 75 -9.02 0.89 12.15
CA LEU A 75 -7.83 1.26 11.39
C LEU A 75 -8.20 2.34 10.39
N ARG A 76 -7.64 3.53 10.56
CA ARG A 76 -7.79 4.67 9.65
C ARG A 76 -6.54 4.85 8.80
N GLU A 77 -6.67 5.63 7.73
CA GLU A 77 -5.51 6.13 7.00
C GLU A 77 -4.58 6.86 7.98
N GLY A 78 -3.30 6.47 8.00
CA GLY A 78 -2.32 7.01 8.96
C GLY A 78 -2.25 6.33 10.33
N SER A 79 -3.10 5.33 10.63
CA SER A 79 -2.98 4.54 11.89
C SER A 79 -1.70 3.70 12.00
N TYR A 80 -0.81 3.76 11.01
CA TYR A 80 0.43 2.98 10.92
C TYR A 80 1.69 3.83 10.72
N SER A 81 1.54 5.15 10.71
CA SER A 81 2.64 6.13 10.75
C SER A 81 2.92 6.52 12.18
#